data_AF-E0SQ10-F1
#
_entry.id   AF-E0SQ10-F1
#
_cell.length_a   1.000
_cell.length_b   1.000
_cell.length_c   1.000
_cell.angle_alpha   90.00
_cell.angle_beta   90.00
_cell.angle_gamma   90.00
#
_symmetry.space_group_name_H-M   'P 1'
#
loop_
_entity.id
_entity.type
_entity.pdbx_description
1 polymer ?
#
loop_
_entity_poly.entity_id
_entity_poly.type
_entity_poly.pdbx_seq_one_letter_code
_entity_poly.pdbx_strand_id
1 'polypeptide(L)'
;MDRRCRNCIFFRSYDFMDNFGYCIKNNVIVDPSNVSVCDNFREVSIDDLKEQIRVHGFVYCATCRKFITSIDELEEHINKHLVTYGFIRDEVAPEEIPSAD
;
A
#
# COMPACT_ATOMS: atom_id res chain seq x y z
N MET A 1 -13.03 -10.92 12.51
CA MET A 1 -12.68 -9.65 11.82
C MET A 1 -11.24 -9.77 11.38
N ASP A 2 -11.00 -9.66 10.09
CA ASP A 2 -9.72 -9.94 9.45
C ASP A 2 -8.77 -8.72 9.61
N ARG A 3 -8.13 -8.57 10.78
CA ARG A 3 -7.27 -7.40 11.14
C ARG A 3 -5.88 -7.46 10.51
N ARG A 4 -5.79 -7.85 9.24
CA ARG A 4 -4.50 -7.96 8.56
C ARG A 4 -3.99 -6.58 8.18
N CYS A 5 -2.73 -6.29 8.49
CA CYS A 5 -2.07 -5.04 8.11
C CYS A 5 -2.27 -4.69 6.62
N ARG A 6 -2.24 -5.67 5.72
CA ARG A 6 -2.48 -5.49 4.27
C ARG A 6 -3.77 -4.74 3.94
N ASN A 7 -4.84 -4.90 4.72
CA ASN A 7 -6.12 -4.22 4.48
C ASN A 7 -6.25 -2.90 5.27
N CYS A 8 -5.17 -2.44 5.90
CA CYS A 8 -5.14 -1.25 6.73
C CYS A 8 -4.83 0.00 5.89
N ILE A 9 -5.45 1.13 6.20
CA ILE A 9 -5.16 2.43 5.58
C ILE A 9 -3.67 2.84 5.67
N PHE A 10 -2.97 2.36 6.69
CA PHE A 10 -1.56 2.64 6.93
C PHE A 10 -0.61 1.73 6.14
N PHE A 11 -1.13 0.77 5.39
CA PHE A 11 -0.32 -0.12 4.58
C PHE A 11 0.03 0.52 3.25
N ARG A 12 1.29 0.34 2.85
CA ARG A 12 1.82 0.73 1.55
C ARG A 12 2.52 -0.49 0.97
N SER A 13 2.09 -0.94 -0.20
CA SER A 13 2.71 -2.06 -0.90
C SER A 13 4.06 -1.64 -1.49
N TYR A 14 5.03 -2.54 -1.54
CA TYR A 14 6.18 -2.37 -2.40
C TYR A 14 5.82 -2.71 -3.86
N ASP A 15 6.36 -1.96 -4.82
CA ASP A 15 6.06 -2.16 -6.25
C ASP A 15 6.77 -3.40 -6.86
N PHE A 16 7.92 -3.79 -6.29
CA PHE A 16 8.80 -4.86 -6.79
C PHE A 16 8.67 -6.18 -6.03
N MET A 17 7.99 -6.22 -4.87
CA MET A 17 7.76 -7.45 -4.12
C MET A 17 6.27 -7.72 -3.91
N ASP A 18 5.82 -8.88 -4.39
CA ASP A 18 4.44 -9.34 -4.24
C ASP A 18 4.14 -9.65 -2.76
N ASN A 19 3.04 -9.09 -2.25
CA ASN A 19 2.55 -9.25 -0.86
C ASN A 19 3.46 -8.73 0.27
N PHE A 20 4.56 -8.06 -0.04
CA PHE A 20 5.31 -7.27 0.94
C PHE A 20 4.79 -5.83 0.94
N GLY A 21 4.73 -5.25 2.14
CA GLY A 21 4.48 -3.84 2.27
C GLY A 21 5.05 -3.30 3.56
N TYR A 22 4.68 -2.07 3.85
CA TYR A 22 5.19 -1.32 4.96
C TYR A 22 4.03 -0.63 5.67
N CYS A 23 3.99 -0.76 6.99
CA CYS A 23 3.03 -0.07 7.84
C CYS A 23 3.62 1.25 8.30
N ILE A 24 3.17 2.37 7.71
CA ILE A 24 3.68 3.71 8.07
C ILE A 24 3.39 4.10 9.52
N LYS A 25 2.34 3.52 10.12
CA LYS A 25 1.93 3.85 11.49
C LYS A 25 2.85 3.26 12.55
N ASN A 26 3.29 2.02 12.35
CA ASN A 26 4.15 1.29 13.29
C ASN A 26 5.61 1.29 12.84
N ASN A 27 5.92 1.78 11.63
CA ASN A 27 7.25 1.77 11.03
C ASN A 27 7.84 0.35 10.98
N VAL A 28 7.05 -0.60 10.46
CA VAL A 28 7.44 -2.02 10.35
C VAL A 28 7.16 -2.54 8.94
N ILE A 29 8.01 -3.47 8.50
CA ILE A 29 7.79 -4.25 7.29
C ILE A 29 6.69 -5.28 7.59
N VAL A 30 5.73 -5.37 6.69
CA VAL A 30 4.62 -6.33 6.73
C VAL A 30 4.90 -7.36 5.65
N ASP A 31 5.30 -8.56 6.07
CA ASP A 31 5.52 -9.70 5.18
C ASP A 31 4.27 -10.60 5.11
N PRO A 32 4.11 -11.39 4.04
CA PRO A 32 2.95 -12.26 3.85
C PRO A 32 2.84 -13.41 4.86
N SER A 33 3.96 -13.82 5.48
CA SER A 33 4.00 -14.89 6.49
C SER A 33 3.67 -14.36 7.89
N ASN A 34 3.89 -13.09 8.14
CA ASN A 34 3.63 -12.42 9.41
C ASN A 34 2.27 -11.75 9.35
N VAL A 35 1.24 -12.61 9.44
CA VAL A 35 -0.17 -12.24 9.64
C VAL A 35 -0.37 -11.70 11.07
N SER A 36 0.48 -10.76 11.49
CA SER A 36 0.36 -10.13 12.78
C SER A 36 -0.90 -9.26 12.79
N VAL A 37 -1.71 -9.50 13.83
CA VAL A 37 -2.91 -8.70 14.13
C VAL A 37 -2.45 -7.26 14.33
N CYS A 38 -2.94 -6.35 13.50
CA CYS A 38 -2.62 -4.94 13.65
C CYS A 38 -3.51 -4.34 14.74
N ASP A 39 -2.94 -3.98 15.89
CA ASP A 39 -3.68 -3.33 16.97
C ASP A 39 -4.23 -1.96 16.54
N ASN A 40 -3.49 -1.27 15.68
CA ASN A 40 -3.88 -0.01 15.04
C ASN A 40 -4.62 -0.22 13.71
N PHE A 41 -5.23 -1.39 13.49
CA PHE A 41 -5.94 -1.69 12.25
C PHE A 41 -7.07 -0.67 12.03
N ARG A 42 -7.00 0.02 10.91
CA ARG A 42 -8.09 0.83 10.40
C ARG A 42 -8.39 0.37 8.99
N GLU A 43 -9.56 -0.23 8.83
CA GLU A 43 -10.04 -0.70 7.54
C GLU A 43 -10.05 0.45 6.55
N VAL A 44 -9.59 0.17 5.33
CA VAL A 44 -9.69 1.11 4.23
C VAL A 44 -11.16 1.14 3.79
N SER A 45 -11.83 2.28 3.99
CA SER A 45 -13.17 2.46 3.47
C SER A 45 -13.11 2.88 2.00
N ILE A 46 -14.16 2.57 1.24
CA ILE A 46 -14.26 3.05 -0.14
C ILE A 46 -14.33 4.58 -0.19
N ASP A 47 -14.97 5.21 0.80
CA ASP A 47 -15.11 6.67 0.89
C ASP A 47 -13.75 7.36 1.08
N ASP A 48 -12.95 6.82 1.99
CA ASP A 48 -11.54 7.11 2.23
C ASP A 48 -10.72 7.08 0.90
N LEU A 49 -10.86 6.01 0.10
CA LEU A 49 -10.18 5.89 -1.19
C LEU A 49 -10.72 6.87 -2.25
N LYS A 50 -12.04 7.14 -2.27
CA LYS A 50 -12.66 8.14 -3.16
C LYS A 50 -12.16 9.54 -2.82
N GLU A 51 -12.01 9.88 -1.55
CA GLU A 51 -11.42 11.14 -1.10
C GLU A 51 -9.96 11.24 -1.54
N GLN A 52 -9.19 10.15 -1.44
CA GLN A 52 -7.83 10.11 -1.94
C GLN A 52 -7.73 10.48 -3.42
N ILE A 53 -8.52 9.82 -4.27
CA ILE A 53 -8.57 10.12 -5.70
C ILE A 53 -8.92 11.60 -5.93
N ARG A 54 -9.81 12.18 -5.12
CA ARG A 54 -10.16 13.61 -5.22
C ARG A 54 -9.03 14.53 -4.81
N VAL A 55 -8.25 14.19 -3.78
CA VAL A 55 -7.21 15.06 -3.20
C VAL A 55 -5.88 14.92 -3.94
N HIS A 56 -5.45 13.70 -4.27
CA HIS A 56 -4.16 13.44 -4.92
C HIS A 56 -4.27 12.97 -6.38
N GLY A 57 -5.47 12.66 -6.86
CA GLY A 57 -5.72 12.27 -8.25
C GLY A 57 -5.63 10.77 -8.52
N PHE A 58 -5.12 9.96 -7.60
CA PHE A 58 -4.97 8.52 -7.82
C PHE A 58 -4.90 7.70 -6.52
N VAL A 59 -5.21 6.41 -6.65
CA VAL A 59 -4.86 5.36 -5.69
C VAL A 59 -4.09 4.24 -6.41
N TYR A 60 -3.45 3.34 -5.68
CA TYR A 60 -2.62 2.29 -6.27
C TYR A 60 -3.22 0.91 -6.01
N CYS A 61 -3.42 0.14 -7.08
CA CYS A 61 -3.82 -1.26 -7.00
C CYS A 61 -2.57 -2.12 -6.90
N ALA A 62 -2.29 -2.69 -5.73
CA ALA A 62 -1.14 -3.56 -5.51
C ALA A 62 -1.24 -4.89 -6.28
N THR A 63 -2.46 -5.40 -6.49
CA THR A 63 -2.68 -6.63 -7.28
C THR A 63 -2.40 -6.42 -8.77
N CYS A 64 -2.83 -5.29 -9.33
CA CYS A 64 -2.61 -4.99 -10.75
C CYS A 64 -1.30 -4.25 -11.02
N ARG A 65 -0.66 -3.69 -9.99
CA ARG A 65 0.45 -2.73 -10.06
C ARG A 65 0.13 -1.55 -10.97
N LYS A 66 -1.04 -0.94 -10.76
CA LYS A 66 -1.58 0.15 -11.59
C LYS A 66 -2.20 1.25 -10.73
N PHE A 67 -2.11 2.47 -11.23
CA PHE A 67 -2.82 3.62 -10.67
C PHE A 67 -4.27 3.61 -11.11
N ILE A 68 -5.18 3.74 -10.15
CA ILE A 68 -6.60 3.95 -10.36
C ILE A 68 -6.86 5.44 -10.15
N THR A 69 -7.29 6.12 -11.19
CA THR A 69 -7.59 7.57 -11.16
C THR A 69 -9.10 7.85 -11.19
N SER A 70 -9.91 6.82 -11.40
CA SER A 70 -11.37 6.93 -11.55
C SER A 70 -12.09 6.25 -10.41
N ILE A 71 -13.15 6.87 -9.91
CA ILE A 71 -13.99 6.29 -8.86
C ILE A 71 -14.67 5.01 -9.35
N ASP A 72 -15.11 4.95 -10.61
CA ASP A 72 -15.76 3.78 -11.19
C ASP A 72 -14.83 2.54 -11.18
N GLU A 73 -13.62 2.69 -11.71
CA GLU A 73 -12.56 1.68 -11.65
C GLU A 73 -12.20 1.25 -10.22
N LEU A 74 -12.29 2.18 -9.26
CA LEU A 74 -12.04 1.89 -7.85
C LEU A 74 -13.10 0.94 -7.26
N GLU A 75 -14.38 1.12 -7.60
CA GLU A 75 -15.46 0.29 -7.06
C GLU A 75 -15.37 -1.15 -7.60
N GLU A 76 -14.92 -1.32 -8.83
CA GLU A 76 -14.64 -2.64 -9.40
C GLU A 76 -13.40 -3.29 -8.76
N HIS A 77 -12.35 -2.52 -8.53
CA HIS A 77 -11.10 -3.04 -7.97
C HIS A 77 -11.18 -3.35 -6.49
N ILE A 78 -11.89 -2.58 -5.66
CA ILE A 78 -11.91 -2.80 -4.21
C ILE A 78 -12.52 -4.16 -3.81
N ASN A 79 -13.39 -4.72 -4.66
CA ASN A 79 -14.02 -6.01 -4.42
C ASN A 79 -13.11 -7.21 -4.75
N LYS A 80 -12.14 -7.05 -5.64
CA LYS A 80 -11.33 -8.15 -6.19
C LYS A 80 -9.84 -8.01 -5.88
N HIS A 81 -9.35 -6.78 -5.74
CA HIS A 81 -7.94 -6.44 -5.70
C HIS A 81 -7.60 -5.64 -4.44
N LEU A 82 -6.34 -5.71 -4.06
CA LEU A 82 -5.81 -4.92 -2.96
C LEU A 82 -5.51 -3.50 -3.43
N VAL A 83 -6.40 -2.56 -3.10
CA VAL A 83 -6.22 -1.13 -3.38
C VAL A 83 -5.67 -0.43 -2.14
N THR A 84 -4.61 0.34 -2.33
CA THR A 84 -3.92 1.09 -1.29
C THR A 84 -3.88 2.57 -1.65
N TYR A 85 -3.71 3.40 -0.64
CA TYR A 85 -3.50 4.84 -0.77
C TYR A 85 -2.19 5.22 -1.48
N GLY A 86 -1.33 4.25 -1.78
CA GLY A 86 -0.03 4.48 -2.39
C GLY A 86 0.90 3.30 -2.24
N PHE A 87 2.04 3.38 -2.92
CA PHE A 87 3.08 2.38 -2.88
C PHE A 87 4.36 3.00 -2.30
N ILE A 88 5.19 2.17 -1.69
CA ILE A 88 6.57 2.57 -1.40
C ILE A 88 7.37 2.25 -2.65
N ARG A 89 7.86 3.31 -3.29
CA ARG A 89 8.96 3.18 -4.23
C ARG A 89 10.20 2.98 -3.37
N ASP A 90 10.83 1.83 -3.47
CA ASP A 90 12.18 1.68 -2.92
C ASP A 90 13.05 2.56 -3.81
N GLU A 91 13.27 3.77 -3.33
CA GLU A 91 14.42 4.56 -3.68
C GLU A 91 15.59 3.70 -3.24
N VAL A 92 16.06 2.86 -4.18
CA VAL A 92 17.40 2.28 -4.18
C VAL A 92 18.30 3.31 -3.54
N ALA A 93 18.73 3.02 -2.31
CA ALA A 93 19.82 3.77 -1.69
C ALA A 93 20.87 3.90 -2.79
N PRO A 94 21.28 5.12 -3.20
CA PRO A 94 22.37 5.22 -4.15
C PRO A 94 23.51 4.41 -3.54
N GLU A 95 23.83 3.31 -4.24
CA GLU A 95 24.91 2.39 -3.91
C GLU A 95 26.10 3.19 -3.40
N GLU A 96 26.59 2.78 -2.23
CA GLU A 96 27.97 2.86 -1.78
C GLU A 96 28.86 3.63 -2.76
N ILE A 97 29.06 4.91 -2.48
CA ILE A 97 30.12 5.68 -3.16
C ILE A 97 31.40 4.87 -2.92
N PRO A 98 32.09 4.34 -3.95
CA PRO A 98 33.38 3.72 -3.72
C PRO A 98 34.28 4.83 -3.17
N SER A 99 34.54 4.80 -1.86
CA SER A 99 35.59 5.62 -1.27
C SER A 99 36.90 5.01 -1.73
N ALA A 100 37.34 5.45 -2.91
CA ALA A 100 38.71 5.33 -3.35
C ALA A 100 39.37 6.70 -3.18
N ASP A 101 40.03 6.89 -2.04
CA ASP A 101 41.33 7.57 -1.93
C ASP A 101 42.07 7.04 -0.70
#